data_AF-A0A9W2WMD8-F1
#
_entry.id   AF-A0A9W2WMD8-F1
#
_cell.length_a   1.000
_cell.length_b   1.000
_cell.length_c   1.000
_cell.angle_alpha   90.00
_cell.angle_beta   90.00
_cell.angle_gamma   90.00
#
_symmetry.space_group_name_H-M   'P 1'
#
loop_
_entity.id
_entity.type
_entity.pdbx_description
1 polymer ?
#
loop_
_entity_poly.entity_id
_entity_poly.type
_entity_poly.pdbx_seq_one_letter_code
_entity_poly.pdbx_strand_id
1 'polypeptide(L)'
;MRKRLCAPELRLNLTKGPGDNGASPTHSVPSSPEGSSDLEVDELETPSDSEQLDSGHEFEWEDELPRSEGLGASEAAERLGQGCMWDVAGEDGHCWRVFRTGQQEQRVDMTVIEPYKKVLSHGGYHGDGLNVVILFASCYLPRSSIPNYTYVMEHLFRYMVGTLELLIAENYLLVHLSGGTSRAQVPPLSWIRQCYHTLDRRLRKNLHALVVVHATWYMKAFLALLRPFISSKFTRKIRFLNSLGELAQLISMDQVHIPEAVRRLDQDLHGSGGT
;
A
#
# COMPACT_ATOMS: atom_id res chain seq x y z
N MET A 1 -29.30 -31.09 -17.89
CA MET A 1 -28.46 -32.13 -17.27
C MET A 1 -26.99 -31.73 -17.43
N ARG A 2 -26.33 -31.25 -16.37
CA ARG A 2 -24.92 -30.81 -16.38
C ARG A 2 -24.04 -31.99 -15.94
N LYS A 3 -23.22 -32.52 -16.85
CA LYS A 3 -22.26 -33.59 -16.54
C LYS A 3 -21.06 -32.99 -15.81
N ARG A 4 -20.87 -33.35 -14.54
CA ARG A 4 -19.64 -33.08 -13.78
C ARG A 4 -18.60 -34.15 -14.15
N LEU A 5 -17.41 -33.73 -14.55
CA LEU A 5 -16.26 -34.61 -14.76
C LEU A 5 -15.55 -34.78 -13.42
N CYS A 6 -15.34 -36.02 -12.97
CA CYS A 6 -14.54 -36.34 -11.78
C CYS A 6 -13.08 -36.55 -12.20
N ALA A 7 -12.14 -36.04 -11.39
CA ALA A 7 -10.71 -36.27 -11.55
C ALA A 7 -10.31 -37.64 -10.93
N PRO A 8 -9.31 -38.35 -11.50
CA PRO A 8 -8.89 -39.67 -11.02
C PRO A 8 -7.96 -39.59 -9.79
N GLU A 9 -8.03 -40.60 -8.93
CA GLU A 9 -7.24 -40.73 -7.69
C GLU A 9 -5.76 -41.06 -7.96
N LEU A 10 -4.87 -40.29 -7.34
CA LEU A 10 -3.43 -40.55 -7.30
C LEU A 10 -3.11 -41.50 -6.13
N ARG A 11 -2.68 -42.72 -6.44
CA ARG A 11 -2.14 -43.67 -5.44
C ARG A 11 -0.63 -43.50 -5.33
N LEU A 12 -0.18 -42.95 -4.21
CA LEU A 12 1.23 -42.91 -3.80
C LEU A 12 1.56 -44.17 -3.00
N ASN A 13 2.49 -44.98 -3.50
CA ASN A 13 3.10 -46.06 -2.74
C ASN A 13 4.61 -45.78 -2.60
N LEU A 14 5.02 -45.44 -1.38
CA LEU A 14 6.42 -45.31 -0.98
C LEU A 14 6.62 -46.11 0.32
N THR A 15 7.32 -47.24 0.27
CA THR A 15 8.07 -47.86 1.39
C THR A 15 8.95 -48.98 0.79
N LYS A 16 10.28 -48.79 0.74
CA LYS A 16 11.30 -49.15 1.74
C LYS A 16 11.58 -50.67 1.80
N GLY A 17 12.72 -51.07 1.20
CA GLY A 17 13.29 -52.42 1.32
C GLY A 17 14.04 -52.66 2.64
N PRO A 18 14.51 -53.90 2.87
CA PRO A 18 15.97 -54.09 3.02
C PRO A 18 16.54 -55.44 2.50
N GLY A 19 17.81 -55.39 2.06
CA GLY A 19 18.88 -56.39 2.23
C GLY A 19 18.77 -57.76 1.53
N ASP A 20 19.71 -58.11 0.63
CA ASP A 20 21.03 -58.70 0.96
C ASP A 20 21.66 -59.49 -0.23
N ASN A 21 22.99 -59.42 -0.30
CA ASN A 21 23.98 -60.30 -0.95
C ASN A 21 23.99 -60.68 -2.45
N GLY A 22 25.13 -60.42 -3.10
CA GLY A 22 25.71 -61.38 -4.06
C GLY A 22 26.56 -60.84 -5.22
N ALA A 23 27.89 -60.87 -5.03
CA ALA A 23 28.96 -61.09 -6.03
C ALA A 23 29.35 -60.01 -7.07
N SER A 24 30.63 -59.59 -6.97
CA SER A 24 31.50 -58.94 -7.98
C SER A 24 32.01 -59.99 -9.03
N PRO A 25 32.77 -59.69 -10.12
CA PRO A 25 33.82 -58.65 -10.21
C PRO A 25 34.17 -57.96 -11.57
N THR A 26 35.05 -56.96 -11.42
CA THR A 26 36.09 -56.41 -12.33
C THR A 26 35.73 -55.65 -13.62
N HIS A 27 36.03 -54.34 -13.67
CA HIS A 27 37.12 -53.76 -14.49
C HIS A 27 37.33 -52.23 -14.20
N SER A 28 38.50 -51.92 -13.64
CA SER A 28 39.46 -50.82 -13.93
C SER A 28 39.04 -49.34 -14.18
N VAL A 29 39.27 -48.48 -13.15
CA VAL A 29 40.01 -47.17 -13.05
C VAL A 29 39.69 -45.97 -14.01
N PRO A 30 40.09 -44.70 -13.69
CA PRO A 30 39.33 -43.72 -12.90
C PRO A 30 39.07 -42.38 -13.65
N SER A 31 38.11 -41.58 -13.19
CA SER A 31 38.21 -40.11 -13.28
C SER A 31 37.31 -39.46 -12.22
N SER A 32 37.95 -38.74 -11.31
CA SER A 32 37.41 -37.58 -10.62
C SER A 32 38.46 -36.49 -10.86
N PRO A 33 38.14 -35.18 -10.89
CA PRO A 33 37.42 -34.60 -9.76
C PRO A 33 36.57 -33.34 -10.04
N GLU A 34 35.91 -32.90 -8.97
CA GLU A 34 35.41 -31.53 -8.69
C GLU A 34 34.19 -31.00 -9.43
N GLY A 35 33.32 -30.35 -8.66
CA GLY A 35 32.12 -29.69 -9.13
C GLY A 35 31.19 -29.37 -7.97
N SER A 36 31.65 -28.56 -7.01
CA SER A 36 30.75 -27.81 -6.15
C SER A 36 29.80 -27.02 -7.05
N SER A 37 28.50 -27.11 -6.78
CA SER A 37 27.54 -26.20 -7.38
C SER A 37 27.12 -25.23 -6.28
N ASP A 38 27.96 -24.21 -6.11
CA ASP A 38 27.57 -22.97 -5.45
C ASP A 38 26.53 -22.29 -6.37
N LEU A 39 25.29 -22.20 -5.90
CA LEU A 39 24.25 -21.41 -6.56
C LEU A 39 24.43 -19.95 -6.12
N GLU A 40 25.25 -19.21 -6.85
CA GLU A 40 25.27 -17.75 -6.80
C GLU A 40 23.92 -17.23 -7.31
N VAL A 41 23.17 -16.53 -6.44
CA VAL A 41 21.88 -15.90 -6.76
C VAL A 41 22.06 -14.38 -6.93
N ASP A 42 23.21 -13.97 -7.47
CA ASP A 42 23.59 -12.56 -7.62
C ASP A 42 23.90 -12.24 -9.09
N GLU A 43 22.98 -12.60 -9.99
CA GLU A 43 23.01 -12.14 -11.39
C GLU A 43 21.63 -12.22 -12.06
N LEU A 44 20.60 -11.66 -11.41
CA LEU A 44 19.41 -11.23 -12.14
C LEU A 44 19.51 -9.73 -12.38
N GLU A 45 20.31 -9.40 -13.40
CA GLU A 45 20.36 -8.07 -14.00
C GLU A 45 18.94 -7.63 -14.37
N THR A 46 18.55 -6.49 -13.82
CA THR A 46 17.40 -5.72 -14.30
C THR A 46 17.64 -5.35 -15.77
N PRO A 47 16.75 -5.65 -16.72
CA PRO A 47 16.91 -5.10 -18.06
C PRO A 47 16.69 -3.59 -17.97
N SER A 48 17.79 -2.86 -18.10
CA SER A 48 17.88 -1.42 -18.31
C SER A 48 17.58 -1.11 -19.77
N ASP A 49 16.65 -0.18 -19.96
CA ASP A 49 16.33 0.63 -21.15
C ASP A 49 16.59 0.05 -22.56
N SER A 50 15.49 -0.20 -23.26
CA SER A 50 15.37 0.12 -24.69
C SER A 50 13.95 0.57 -25.01
N GLU A 51 13.92 1.76 -25.60
CA GLU A 51 12.78 2.63 -25.92
C GLU A 51 11.77 2.03 -26.92
N GLN A 52 10.63 2.72 -27.06
CA GLN A 52 9.63 2.59 -28.13
C GLN A 52 8.60 1.45 -28.01
N LEU A 53 7.74 1.58 -27.02
CA LEU A 53 6.30 1.49 -27.31
C LEU A 53 5.66 2.81 -26.92
N ASP A 54 5.56 3.69 -27.91
CA ASP A 54 4.51 4.70 -28.00
C ASP A 54 3.15 3.98 -28.08
N SER A 55 2.74 3.35 -26.97
CA SER A 55 1.33 3.16 -26.73
C SER A 55 0.87 4.46 -26.08
N GLY A 56 0.50 5.42 -26.93
CA GLY A 56 -0.30 6.60 -26.60
C GLY A 56 -1.69 6.26 -26.04
N HIS A 57 -1.81 5.21 -25.24
CA HIS A 57 -2.87 5.09 -24.26
C HIS A 57 -2.43 5.89 -23.03
N GLU A 58 -2.46 7.23 -23.14
CA GLU A 58 -3.02 7.96 -22.02
C GLU A 58 -4.41 7.35 -21.81
N PHE A 59 -4.51 6.59 -20.73
CA PHE A 59 -5.68 5.89 -20.24
C PHE A 59 -6.85 6.93 -20.23
N GLU A 60 -7.68 6.93 -21.30
CA GLU A 60 -8.65 7.99 -21.71
C GLU A 60 -9.69 8.30 -20.61
N TRP A 61 -9.85 7.38 -19.68
CA TRP A 61 -10.72 7.47 -18.51
C TRP A 61 -10.22 8.45 -17.43
N GLU A 62 -9.03 9.05 -17.51
CA GLU A 62 -8.71 10.19 -16.61
C GLU A 62 -9.56 11.44 -16.92
N ASP A 63 -10.04 11.58 -18.16
CA ASP A 63 -10.97 12.65 -18.58
C ASP A 63 -12.45 12.31 -18.32
N GLU A 64 -12.78 11.03 -18.12
CA GLU A 64 -14.12 10.58 -17.69
C GLU A 64 -14.36 10.71 -16.18
N LEU A 65 -13.33 11.02 -15.39
CA LEU A 65 -13.47 11.24 -13.95
C LEU A 65 -14.15 12.60 -13.70
N PRO A 66 -15.05 12.68 -12.70
CA PRO A 66 -15.78 13.91 -12.42
C PRO A 66 -14.82 15.09 -12.24
N ARG A 67 -15.01 16.13 -13.05
CA ARG A 67 -14.27 17.39 -12.94
C ARG A 67 -14.79 18.11 -11.70
N SER A 68 -14.01 18.10 -10.61
CA SER A 68 -14.24 19.07 -9.54
C SER A 68 -13.81 20.45 -10.04
N GLU A 69 -14.71 21.44 -9.92
CA GLU A 69 -14.37 22.83 -10.21
C GLU A 69 -13.28 23.27 -9.24
N GLY A 70 -12.10 23.61 -9.78
CA GLY A 70 -10.94 23.97 -8.98
C GLY A 70 -11.14 25.32 -8.30
N LEU A 71 -11.23 25.32 -6.98
CA LEU A 71 -11.24 26.53 -6.16
C LEU A 71 -9.79 26.96 -5.87
N GLY A 72 -9.49 28.24 -6.07
CA GLY A 72 -8.15 28.80 -5.88
C GLY A 72 -7.67 28.69 -4.43
N ALA A 73 -6.34 28.71 -4.24
CA ALA A 73 -5.69 28.59 -2.92
C ALA A 73 -6.23 29.60 -1.88
N SER A 74 -6.61 30.81 -2.33
CA SER A 74 -7.21 31.85 -1.48
C SER A 74 -8.59 31.46 -0.93
N GLU A 75 -9.39 30.70 -1.70
CA GLU A 75 -10.74 30.29 -1.33
C GLU A 75 -10.73 29.01 -0.47
N ALA A 76 -9.68 28.20 -0.58
CA ALA A 76 -9.41 27.07 0.32
C ALA A 76 -9.00 27.55 1.72
N ALA A 77 -8.20 28.63 1.79
CA ALA A 77 -7.80 29.27 3.03
C ALA A 77 -8.97 29.93 3.77
N GLU A 78 -9.89 30.61 3.05
CA GLU A 78 -11.13 31.14 3.66
C GLU A 78 -12.09 30.03 4.14
N ARG A 79 -12.07 28.84 3.52
CA ARG A 79 -12.89 27.68 3.92
C ARG A 79 -12.37 26.90 5.14
N LEU A 80 -11.13 27.12 5.56
CA LEU A 80 -10.59 26.55 6.81
C LEU A 80 -11.22 27.21 8.06
N GLY A 81 -11.79 28.42 7.91
CA GLY A 81 -12.51 29.13 8.98
C GLY A 81 -14.01 28.83 8.96
N GLN A 82 -14.45 27.85 9.77
CA GLN A 82 -15.86 27.56 10.11
C GLN A 82 -16.78 27.14 8.96
N GLY A 83 -16.85 25.82 8.71
CA GLY A 83 -17.96 25.22 7.92
C GLY A 83 -17.57 24.12 6.93
N CYS A 84 -16.32 23.66 6.93
CA CYS A 84 -15.86 22.54 6.08
C CYS A 84 -15.95 21.18 6.77
N MET A 85 -16.00 21.15 8.11
CA MET A 85 -16.13 19.93 8.89
C MET A 85 -16.89 20.21 10.19
N TRP A 86 -17.90 19.40 10.49
CA TRP A 86 -18.64 19.48 11.75
C TRP A 86 -19.15 18.12 12.17
N ASP A 87 -19.34 17.96 13.49
CA ASP A 87 -19.87 16.73 14.08
C ASP A 87 -21.38 16.87 14.31
N VAL A 88 -22.12 15.80 14.02
CA VAL A 88 -23.58 15.70 14.14
C VAL A 88 -23.89 14.46 14.98
N ALA A 89 -24.59 14.65 16.10
CA ALA A 89 -25.11 13.54 16.88
C ALA A 89 -26.27 12.87 16.14
N GLY A 90 -26.16 11.57 15.90
CA GLY A 90 -27.24 10.74 15.40
C GLY A 90 -28.22 10.36 16.52
N GLU A 91 -29.48 10.18 16.15
CA GLU A 91 -30.57 9.81 17.08
C GLU A 91 -30.40 8.38 17.64
N ASP A 92 -29.61 7.55 16.97
CA ASP A 92 -29.27 6.16 17.27
C ASP A 92 -28.00 6.00 18.13
N GLY A 93 -27.43 7.11 18.62
CA GLY A 93 -26.17 7.12 19.36
C GLY A 93 -24.92 7.10 18.47
N HIS A 94 -25.07 7.10 17.14
CA HIS A 94 -23.94 7.23 16.23
C HIS A 94 -23.47 8.69 16.17
N CYS A 95 -22.17 8.91 16.29
CA CYS A 95 -21.55 10.21 16.04
C CYS A 95 -21.18 10.31 14.56
N TRP A 96 -21.72 11.29 13.85
CA TRP A 96 -21.42 11.53 12.46
C TRP A 96 -20.50 12.72 12.31
N ARG A 97 -19.60 12.69 11.33
CA ARG A 97 -18.81 13.82 10.87
C ARG A 97 -19.13 14.12 9.43
N VAL A 98 -19.51 15.36 9.15
CA VAL A 98 -19.76 15.82 7.80
C VAL A 98 -18.52 16.54 7.32
N PHE A 99 -17.99 16.12 6.16
CA PHE A 99 -16.96 16.83 5.41
C PHE A 99 -17.63 17.49 4.22
N ARG A 100 -17.45 18.81 4.09
CA ARG A 100 -17.94 19.58 2.96
C ARG A 100 -16.75 19.97 2.08
N THR A 101 -16.68 19.35 0.91
CA THR A 101 -15.63 19.63 -0.06
C THR A 101 -16.26 20.04 -1.39
N GLY A 102 -16.13 21.32 -1.75
CA GLY A 102 -16.78 21.89 -2.93
C GLY A 102 -18.32 21.86 -2.82
N GLN A 103 -18.98 21.16 -3.75
CA GLN A 103 -20.44 20.98 -3.82
C GLN A 103 -20.93 19.64 -3.22
N GLN A 104 -20.01 18.77 -2.77
CA GLN A 104 -20.38 17.48 -2.18
C GLN A 104 -20.20 17.49 -0.66
N GLU A 105 -21.18 16.89 0.02
CA GLU A 105 -21.12 16.59 1.44
C GLU A 105 -20.92 15.10 1.64
N GLN A 106 -19.84 14.72 2.32
CA GLN A 106 -19.57 13.35 2.70
C GLN A 106 -19.84 13.18 4.20
N ARG A 107 -20.72 12.25 4.53
CA ARG A 107 -21.03 11.91 5.92
C ARG A 107 -20.29 10.63 6.32
N VAL A 108 -19.59 10.72 7.43
CA VAL A 108 -18.72 9.68 7.99
C VAL A 108 -19.25 9.29 9.36
N ASP A 109 -19.50 8.01 9.59
CA ASP A 109 -19.81 7.51 10.92
C ASP A 109 -18.51 7.41 11.73
N MET A 110 -18.33 8.35 12.67
CA MET A 110 -17.16 8.40 13.54
C MET A 110 -17.15 7.28 14.56
N THR A 111 -18.31 6.72 14.90
CA THR A 111 -18.47 5.66 15.91
C THR A 111 -17.76 4.39 15.50
N VAL A 112 -17.94 3.99 14.23
CA VAL A 112 -17.38 2.73 13.72
C VAL A 112 -15.90 2.84 13.36
N ILE A 113 -15.43 4.05 13.03
CA ILE A 113 -14.02 4.27 12.65
C ILE A 113 -13.14 4.72 13.80
N GLU A 114 -13.71 5.05 14.96
CA GLU A 114 -12.99 5.56 16.14
C GLU A 114 -11.72 4.75 16.48
N PRO A 115 -11.75 3.39 16.49
CA PRO A 115 -10.57 2.58 16.76
C PRO A 115 -9.46 2.69 15.71
N TYR A 116 -9.80 3.11 14.49
CA TYR A 116 -8.94 3.10 13.31
C TYR A 116 -8.48 4.51 12.89
N LYS A 117 -8.90 5.57 13.59
CA LYS A 117 -8.53 6.97 13.25
C LYS A 117 -7.02 7.21 13.20
N LYS A 118 -6.25 6.42 13.95
CA LYS A 118 -4.77 6.46 13.96
C LYS A 118 -4.13 6.01 12.64
N VAL A 119 -4.90 5.44 11.72
CA VAL A 119 -4.42 5.08 10.38
C VAL A 119 -3.84 6.29 9.64
N LEU A 120 -4.34 7.50 9.93
CA LEU A 120 -3.87 8.74 9.32
C LEU A 120 -3.36 9.68 10.41
N SER A 121 -2.17 10.25 10.22
CA SER A 121 -1.61 11.26 11.12
C SER A 121 -0.81 12.33 10.36
N HIS A 122 -0.65 13.50 10.97
CA HIS A 122 0.12 14.61 10.42
C HIS A 122 1.57 14.53 10.92
N GLY A 123 2.52 14.54 10.00
CA GLY A 123 3.96 14.40 10.28
C GLY A 123 4.72 15.73 10.29
N GLY A 124 4.03 16.87 10.21
CA GLY A 124 4.66 18.19 10.07
C GLY A 124 4.74 18.64 8.61
N TYR A 125 5.61 19.62 8.36
CA TYR A 125 5.87 20.17 7.05
C TYR A 125 7.27 19.80 6.58
N HIS A 126 7.45 19.61 5.28
CA HIS A 126 8.72 19.24 4.65
C HIS A 126 9.20 20.30 3.64
N GLY A 127 10.52 20.50 3.57
CA GLY A 127 11.18 21.48 2.71
C GLY A 127 11.03 22.91 3.24
N ASP A 128 10.75 23.88 2.37
CA ASP A 128 10.51 25.29 2.70
C ASP A 128 9.18 25.53 3.44
N GLY A 129 8.59 24.50 4.05
CA GLY A 129 7.29 24.54 4.72
C GLY A 129 6.07 24.38 3.79
N LEU A 130 6.29 24.19 2.49
CA LEU A 130 5.23 24.16 1.46
C LEU A 130 4.59 22.79 1.22
N ASN A 131 5.15 21.72 1.82
CA ASN A 131 4.64 20.37 1.65
C ASN A 131 4.20 19.77 2.97
N VAL A 132 2.91 19.48 3.12
CA VAL A 132 2.38 18.79 4.29
C VAL A 132 2.79 17.32 4.26
N VAL A 133 3.34 16.79 5.36
CA VAL A 133 3.65 15.36 5.51
C VAL A 133 2.46 14.67 6.15
N ILE A 134 1.93 13.66 5.46
CA ILE A 134 0.80 12.87 5.91
C ILE A 134 1.25 11.42 6.02
N LEU A 135 1.03 10.82 7.19
CA LEU A 135 1.43 9.46 7.50
C LEU A 135 0.21 8.55 7.43
N PHE A 136 0.31 7.51 6.62
CA PHE A 136 -0.63 6.41 6.57
C PHE A 136 0.01 5.16 7.19
N ALA A 137 -0.51 4.71 8.32
CA ALA A 137 -0.01 3.56 9.06
C ALA A 137 -0.94 2.35 8.87
N SER A 138 -0.56 1.43 7.98
CA SER A 138 -1.42 0.29 7.61
C SER A 138 -1.60 -0.74 8.73
N CYS A 139 -0.75 -0.73 9.76
CA CYS A 139 -0.93 -1.56 10.95
C CYS A 139 -2.21 -1.22 11.74
N TYR A 140 -2.77 -0.02 11.56
CA TYR A 140 -4.03 0.39 12.18
C TYR A 140 -5.25 0.16 11.29
N LEU A 141 -5.09 -0.49 10.13
CA LEU A 141 -6.24 -0.84 9.30
C LEU A 141 -7.12 -1.91 9.97
N PRO A 142 -8.44 -1.87 9.73
CA PRO A 142 -9.35 -2.93 10.14
C PRO A 142 -8.93 -4.29 9.58
N ARG A 143 -9.07 -5.35 10.39
CA ARG A 143 -8.91 -6.72 9.91
C ARG A 143 -10.16 -7.14 9.15
N SER A 144 -10.01 -7.91 8.08
CA SER A 144 -11.11 -8.44 7.25
C SER A 144 -12.10 -9.33 8.01
N SER A 145 -11.74 -9.80 9.21
CA SER A 145 -12.56 -10.64 10.07
C SER A 145 -13.58 -9.88 10.93
N ILE A 146 -13.54 -8.54 10.95
CA ILE A 146 -14.49 -7.77 11.77
C ILE A 146 -15.90 -7.79 11.16
N PRO A 147 -16.95 -7.70 11.99
CA PRO A 147 -18.31 -7.51 11.47
C PRO A 147 -18.41 -6.20 10.69
N ASN A 148 -19.24 -6.19 9.63
CA ASN A 148 -19.48 -5.02 8.79
C ASN A 148 -18.19 -4.40 8.20
N TYR A 149 -17.16 -5.22 7.91
CA TYR A 149 -15.88 -4.76 7.37
C TYR A 149 -16.00 -3.79 6.19
N THR A 150 -16.86 -4.09 5.22
CA THR A 150 -17.10 -3.21 4.05
C THR A 150 -17.58 -1.83 4.48
N TYR A 151 -18.52 -1.76 5.42
CA TYR A 151 -19.07 -0.51 5.95
C TYR A 151 -17.98 0.31 6.69
N VAL A 152 -17.21 -0.35 7.55
CA VAL A 152 -16.10 0.28 8.28
C VAL A 152 -15.05 0.82 7.30
N MET A 153 -14.66 0.03 6.30
CA MET A 153 -13.67 0.44 5.30
C MET A 153 -14.17 1.59 4.43
N GLU A 154 -15.45 1.62 4.07
CA GLU A 154 -16.05 2.72 3.31
C GLU A 154 -16.04 4.03 4.11
N HIS A 155 -16.45 4.00 5.38
CA HIS A 155 -16.39 5.16 6.25
C HIS A 155 -14.96 5.59 6.56
N LEU A 156 -14.03 4.64 6.70
CA LEU A 156 -12.62 4.95 6.88
C LEU A 156 -12.02 5.60 5.64
N PHE A 157 -12.39 5.13 4.44
CA PHE A 157 -11.98 5.78 3.18
C PHE A 157 -12.48 7.21 3.10
N ARG A 158 -13.78 7.44 3.34
CA ARG A 158 -14.37 8.79 3.34
C ARG A 158 -13.69 9.69 4.38
N TYR A 159 -13.38 9.18 5.56
CA TYR A 159 -12.62 9.91 6.58
C TYR A 159 -11.23 10.31 6.08
N MET A 160 -10.49 9.39 5.46
CA MET A 160 -9.17 9.67 4.92
C MET A 160 -9.23 10.69 3.79
N VAL A 161 -10.15 10.52 2.83
CA VAL A 161 -10.35 11.45 1.72
C VAL A 161 -10.74 12.83 2.24
N GLY A 162 -11.74 12.93 3.11
CA GLY A 162 -12.17 14.21 3.70
C GLY A 162 -11.05 14.89 4.48
N THR A 163 -10.24 14.13 5.23
CA THR A 163 -9.08 14.69 5.94
C THR A 163 -8.00 15.19 4.97
N LEU A 164 -7.68 14.41 3.93
CA LEU A 164 -6.75 14.84 2.88
C LEU A 164 -7.25 16.11 2.19
N GLU A 165 -8.53 16.16 1.83
CA GLU A 165 -9.14 17.30 1.14
C GLU A 165 -9.05 18.62 1.92
N LEU A 166 -9.14 18.55 3.26
CA LEU A 166 -8.94 19.70 4.14
C LEU A 166 -7.48 20.15 4.19
N LEU A 167 -6.53 19.23 4.03
CA LEU A 167 -5.09 19.51 4.06
C LEU A 167 -4.56 20.00 2.69
N ILE A 168 -5.29 19.76 1.60
CA ILE A 168 -4.82 19.93 0.21
C ILE A 168 -5.01 21.34 -0.34
N ALA A 169 -5.01 22.34 0.54
CA ALA A 169 -4.71 23.70 0.12
C ALA A 169 -3.34 23.79 -0.57
N GLU A 170 -2.41 22.87 -0.26
CA GLU A 170 -1.04 22.81 -0.75
C GLU A 170 -0.65 21.43 -1.32
N ASN A 171 0.60 21.30 -1.77
CA ASN A 171 1.20 20.02 -2.14
C ASN A 171 1.44 19.18 -0.87
N TYR A 172 1.33 17.85 -0.97
CA TYR A 172 1.54 16.97 0.19
C TYR A 172 2.38 15.74 -0.15
N LEU A 173 3.11 15.26 0.86
CA LEU A 173 3.85 14.01 0.84
C LEU A 173 3.09 12.96 1.63
N LEU A 174 2.72 11.85 0.99
CA LEU A 174 2.05 10.73 1.66
C LEU A 174 3.08 9.64 2.00
N VAL A 175 3.29 9.37 3.28
CA VAL A 175 4.19 8.34 3.79
C VAL A 175 3.38 7.12 4.22
N HIS A 176 3.45 6.03 3.47
CA HIS A 176 2.82 4.75 3.79
C HIS A 176 3.78 3.87 4.61
N LEU A 177 3.51 3.72 5.90
CA LEU A 177 4.24 2.85 6.82
C LEU A 177 3.64 1.45 6.78
N SER A 178 4.32 0.52 6.10
CA SER A 178 3.83 -0.85 5.90
C SER A 178 4.08 -1.78 7.09
N GLY A 179 4.94 -1.36 8.03
CA GLY A 179 5.44 -2.23 9.08
C GLY A 179 4.35 -2.77 10.02
N GLY A 180 4.43 -4.07 10.33
CA GLY A 180 3.47 -4.76 11.19
C GLY A 180 2.08 -5.00 10.58
N THR A 181 1.91 -4.81 9.27
CA THR A 181 0.61 -5.02 8.60
C THR A 181 0.39 -6.49 8.31
N SER A 182 -0.64 -7.07 8.93
CA SER A 182 -1.02 -8.46 8.63
C SER A 182 -1.76 -8.56 7.29
N ARG A 183 -1.70 -9.72 6.63
CA ARG A 183 -2.44 -9.96 5.37
C ARG A 183 -3.94 -9.73 5.51
N ALA A 184 -4.49 -9.99 6.69
CA ALA A 184 -5.90 -9.77 7.00
C ALA A 184 -6.29 -8.27 7.02
N GLN A 185 -5.32 -7.35 7.14
CA GLN A 185 -5.57 -5.90 7.13
C GLN A 185 -5.37 -5.27 5.75
N VAL A 186 -4.83 -6.03 4.79
CA VAL A 186 -4.62 -5.54 3.42
C VAL A 186 -5.97 -5.51 2.71
N PRO A 187 -6.44 -4.33 2.26
CA PRO A 187 -7.72 -4.24 1.56
C PRO A 187 -7.72 -5.03 0.25
N PRO A 188 -8.87 -5.53 -0.20
CA PRO A 188 -8.97 -6.25 -1.47
C PRO A 188 -8.65 -5.33 -2.65
N LEU A 189 -8.16 -5.92 -3.75
CA LEU A 189 -7.79 -5.21 -4.96
C LEU A 189 -8.93 -4.35 -5.53
N SER A 190 -10.16 -4.84 -5.48
CA SER A 190 -11.35 -4.11 -5.92
C SER A 190 -11.57 -2.82 -5.14
N TRP A 191 -11.34 -2.85 -3.81
CA TRP A 191 -11.46 -1.68 -2.96
C TRP A 191 -10.37 -0.66 -3.27
N ILE A 192 -9.13 -1.11 -3.51
CA ILE A 192 -8.01 -0.20 -3.86
C ILE A 192 -8.26 0.48 -5.21
N ARG A 193 -8.77 -0.27 -6.20
CA ARG A 193 -9.18 0.30 -7.49
C ARG A 193 -10.31 1.32 -7.31
N GLN A 194 -11.34 0.97 -6.54
CA GLN A 194 -12.44 1.88 -6.24
C GLN A 194 -11.94 3.16 -5.55
N CYS A 195 -11.02 3.03 -4.58
CA CYS A 195 -10.41 4.18 -3.92
C CYS A 195 -9.73 5.11 -4.92
N TYR A 196 -8.92 4.58 -5.84
CA TYR A 196 -8.26 5.39 -6.86
C TYR A 196 -9.24 6.15 -7.76
N HIS A 197 -10.36 5.52 -8.14
CA HIS A 197 -11.40 6.15 -8.96
C HIS A 197 -12.23 7.18 -8.20
N THR A 198 -12.56 6.91 -6.93
CA THR A 198 -13.32 7.84 -6.09
C THR A 198 -12.47 9.01 -5.60
N LEU A 199 -11.14 8.85 -5.55
CA LEU A 199 -10.22 9.90 -5.14
C LEU A 199 -10.25 11.06 -6.16
N ASP A 200 -10.60 12.25 -5.67
CA ASP A 200 -10.68 13.46 -6.49
C ASP A 200 -9.35 13.69 -7.26
N ARG A 201 -9.46 14.16 -8.49
CA ARG A 201 -8.34 14.54 -9.35
C ARG A 201 -7.39 15.51 -8.65
N ARG A 202 -7.91 16.44 -7.85
CA ARG A 202 -7.11 17.41 -7.06
C ARG A 202 -6.14 16.69 -6.11
N LEU A 203 -6.63 15.68 -5.39
CA LEU A 203 -5.86 14.90 -4.43
C LEU A 203 -4.71 14.15 -5.10
N ARG A 204 -4.95 13.61 -6.30
CA ARG A 204 -3.93 12.91 -7.10
C ARG A 204 -2.90 13.86 -7.71
N LYS A 205 -3.31 15.06 -8.10
CA LYS A 205 -2.42 16.08 -8.68
C LYS A 205 -1.50 16.69 -7.63
N ASN A 206 -2.05 17.09 -6.48
CA ASN A 206 -1.31 17.78 -5.40
C ASN A 206 -0.44 16.83 -4.56
N LEU A 207 -0.56 15.51 -4.76
CA LEU A 207 0.38 14.54 -4.20
C LEU A 207 1.77 14.77 -4.81
N HIS A 208 2.75 15.18 -4.02
CA HIS A 208 4.13 15.34 -4.47
C HIS A 208 4.81 13.98 -4.65
N ALA A 209 4.80 13.16 -3.61
CA ALA A 209 5.27 11.78 -3.66
C ALA A 209 4.50 10.87 -2.67
N LEU A 210 4.41 9.59 -3.02
CA LEU A 210 3.94 8.50 -2.16
C LEU A 210 5.14 7.65 -1.75
N VAL A 211 5.60 7.82 -0.51
CA VAL A 211 6.75 7.12 0.04
C VAL A 211 6.28 5.89 0.80
N VAL A 212 6.60 4.70 0.32
CA VAL A 212 6.21 3.42 0.94
C VAL A 212 7.41 2.85 1.69
N VAL A 213 7.35 2.86 3.02
CA VAL A 213 8.41 2.37 3.90
C VAL A 213 8.15 0.91 4.28
N HIS A 214 9.21 0.10 4.27
CA HIS A 214 9.18 -1.35 4.51
C HIS A 214 8.18 -2.09 3.63
N ALA A 215 8.10 -1.71 2.36
CA ALA A 215 7.23 -2.40 1.41
C ALA A 215 7.67 -3.86 1.26
N THR A 216 6.77 -4.79 1.58
CA THR A 216 7.02 -6.22 1.37
C THR A 216 7.10 -6.55 -0.11
N TRP A 217 7.77 -7.66 -0.46
CA TRP A 217 7.88 -8.11 -1.85
C TRP A 217 6.50 -8.26 -2.52
N TYR A 218 5.52 -8.79 -1.78
CA TYR A 218 4.16 -8.95 -2.30
C TYR A 218 3.47 -7.60 -2.52
N MET A 219 3.79 -6.56 -1.74
CA MET A 219 3.24 -5.21 -1.93
C MET A 219 3.84 -4.56 -3.18
N LYS A 220 5.14 -4.74 -3.41
CA LYS A 220 5.80 -4.30 -4.65
C LYS A 220 5.20 -5.02 -5.87
N ALA A 221 5.03 -6.34 -5.82
CA ALA A 221 4.39 -7.12 -6.87
C ALA A 221 2.91 -6.72 -7.09
N PHE A 222 2.17 -6.51 -6.00
CA PHE A 222 0.80 -6.05 -6.04
C PHE A 222 0.67 -4.67 -6.70
N LEU A 223 1.58 -3.74 -6.38
CA LEU A 223 1.59 -2.42 -6.99
C LEU A 223 2.01 -2.47 -8.47
N ALA A 224 2.89 -3.40 -8.84
CA ALA A 224 3.22 -3.68 -10.23
C ALA A 224 1.99 -4.19 -11.01
N LEU A 225 1.17 -5.07 -10.41
CA LEU A 225 -0.09 -5.54 -10.99
C LEU A 225 -1.15 -4.41 -11.10
N LEU A 226 -1.04 -3.40 -10.25
CA LEU A 226 -1.90 -2.21 -10.27
C LEU A 226 -1.47 -1.16 -11.29
N ARG A 227 -0.24 -1.20 -11.82
CA ARG A 227 0.26 -0.25 -12.83
C ARG A 227 -0.69 -0.03 -14.01
N PRO A 228 -1.31 -1.04 -14.64
CA PRO A 228 -2.24 -0.79 -15.74
C PRO A 228 -3.53 -0.06 -15.29
N PHE A 229 -3.83 0.06 -14.00
CA PHE A 229 -5.03 0.74 -13.50
C PHE A 229 -4.75 2.14 -12.95
N ILE A 230 -3.48 2.51 -12.83
CA ILE A 230 -3.02 3.76 -12.23
C ILE A 230 -2.26 4.55 -13.29
N SER A 231 -2.41 5.88 -13.31
CA SER A 231 -1.72 6.66 -14.34
C SER A 231 -0.20 6.56 -14.20
N SER A 232 0.50 6.58 -15.34
CA SER A 232 1.96 6.56 -15.39
C SER A 232 2.56 7.73 -14.58
N LYS A 233 1.90 8.90 -14.62
CA LYS A 233 2.22 10.08 -13.81
C LYS A 233 2.15 9.79 -12.30
N PHE A 234 1.11 9.11 -11.84
CA PHE A 234 0.99 8.73 -10.43
C PHE A 234 2.01 7.65 -10.04
N THR A 235 2.23 6.65 -10.89
CA THR A 235 3.21 5.58 -10.63
C THR A 235 4.62 6.15 -10.42
N ARG A 236 5.00 7.20 -11.16
CA ARG A 236 6.30 7.91 -10.96
C ARG A 236 6.42 8.63 -9.62
N LYS A 237 5.31 8.92 -8.94
CA LYS A 237 5.31 9.55 -7.61
C LYS A 237 5.62 8.53 -6.50
N ILE A 238 5.60 7.23 -6.80
CA ILE A 238 5.76 6.17 -5.80
C ILE A 238 7.25 5.90 -5.60
N ARG A 239 7.71 6.01 -4.34
CA ARG A 239 9.07 5.68 -3.93
C ARG A 239 9.04 4.62 -2.84
N PHE A 240 9.92 3.65 -2.92
CA PHE A 240 10.04 2.61 -1.90
C PHE A 240 11.29 2.85 -1.07
N LEU A 241 11.13 2.82 0.26
CA LEU A 241 12.24 2.89 1.20
C LEU A 241 12.33 1.59 1.99
N ASN A 242 13.57 1.19 2.28
CA ASN A 242 13.83 -0.06 3.01
C ASN A 242 13.97 0.17 4.52
N SER A 243 14.23 1.40 4.96
CA SER A 243 14.47 1.75 6.37
C SER A 243 13.80 3.05 6.81
N LEU A 244 13.60 3.20 8.12
CA LEU A 244 13.23 4.49 8.71
C LEU A 244 14.37 5.51 8.64
N GLY A 245 15.63 5.06 8.52
CA GLY A 245 16.79 5.93 8.33
C GLY A 245 16.74 6.68 6.99
N GLU A 246 16.38 5.99 5.91
CA GLU A 246 16.14 6.63 4.60
C GLU A 246 14.99 7.64 4.66
N LEU A 247 13.93 7.33 5.43
CA LEU A 247 12.82 8.27 5.63
C LEU A 247 13.29 9.54 6.36
N ALA A 248 14.14 9.40 7.37
CA ALA A 248 14.68 10.52 8.15
C ALA A 248 15.58 11.46 7.33
N GLN A 249 16.17 10.97 6.22
CA GLN A 249 16.89 11.82 5.27
C GLN A 249 15.94 12.63 4.38
N LEU A 250 14.70 12.15 4.20
CA LEU A 250 13.70 12.81 3.38
C LEU A 250 12.81 13.75 4.18
N ILE A 251 12.50 13.51 5.45
CA ILE A 251 11.59 14.36 6.25
C ILE A 251 12.13 14.59 7.65
N SER A 252 11.76 15.73 8.27
CA SER A 252 12.00 15.92 9.71
C SER A 252 11.17 14.90 10.49
N MET A 253 11.85 14.17 11.37
CA MET A 253 11.23 13.13 12.20
C MET A 253 10.69 13.67 13.53
N ASP A 254 10.88 14.96 13.82
CA ASP A 254 10.58 15.56 15.13
C ASP A 254 9.08 15.51 15.48
N GLN A 255 8.22 15.59 14.45
CA GLN A 255 6.76 15.60 14.60
C GLN A 255 6.11 14.28 14.13
N VAL A 256 6.91 13.32 13.69
CA VAL A 256 6.42 12.08 13.06
C VAL A 256 6.15 11.01 14.12
N HIS A 257 4.88 10.64 14.29
CA HIS A 257 4.51 9.53 15.17
C HIS A 257 4.59 8.18 14.46
N ILE A 258 5.71 7.48 14.61
CA ILE A 258 5.90 6.13 14.06
C ILE A 258 5.26 5.08 14.98
N PRO A 259 4.39 4.19 14.47
CA PRO A 259 3.86 3.08 15.24
C PRO A 259 4.96 2.13 15.73
N GLU A 260 4.79 1.59 16.93
CA GLU A 260 5.76 0.68 17.54
C GLU A 260 6.01 -0.59 16.69
N ALA A 261 4.97 -1.10 16.05
CA ALA A 261 5.09 -2.25 15.15
C ALA A 261 6.01 -1.98 13.95
N VAL A 262 6.08 -0.73 13.48
CA VAL A 262 6.97 -0.32 12.38
C VAL A 262 8.41 -0.20 12.90
N ARG A 263 8.61 0.38 14.09
CA ARG A 263 9.95 0.47 14.71
C ARG A 263 10.57 -0.88 14.96
N ARG A 264 9.78 -1.83 15.48
CA ARG A 264 10.25 -3.21 15.71
C ARG A 264 10.65 -3.88 14.40
N LEU A 265 9.84 -3.74 13.35
CA LEU A 265 10.19 -4.28 12.04
C LEU A 265 11.49 -3.67 11.49
N ASP A 266 11.67 -2.36 11.62
CA ASP A 266 12.90 -1.68 11.21
C ASP A 266 14.12 -2.22 11.97
N GLN A 267 14.00 -2.43 13.28
CA GLN A 267 15.02 -3.05 14.12
C GLN A 267 15.30 -4.51 13.74
N ASP A 268 14.28 -5.31 13.46
CA ASP A 268 14.46 -6.73 13.08
C ASP A 268 15.20 -6.85 11.73
N LEU A 269 14.88 -5.98 10.77
CA LEU A 269 15.49 -5.98 9.44
C LEU A 269 16.94 -5.47 9.44
N HIS A 270 17.28 -4.52 10.32
CA HIS A 270 18.63 -3.90 10.34
C HIS A 270 19.49 -4.34 11.52
N GLY A 271 18.91 -4.94 12.55
CA GLY A 271 19.61 -5.48 13.72
C GLY A 271 20.19 -6.88 13.50
N SER A 272 19.77 -7.59 12.43
CA SER A 272 20.29 -8.92 12.08
C SER A 272 21.64 -8.89 11.33
N GLY A 273 22.22 -7.70 11.06
CA GLY A 273 23.50 -7.54 10.35
C GLY A 273 24.75 -7.44 11.24
N GLY A 274 24.62 -7.71 12.54
CA GLY A 274 25.70 -7.57 13.52
C GLY A 274 25.97 -8.85 14.30
N THR A 275 26.53 -9.86 13.64
CA THR A 275 27.31 -10.96 14.28
C THR A 275 28.40 -11.42 13.33
#